data_AF-A0AAV4ARV6-F1
#
_entry.id   AF-A0AAV4ARV6-F1
#
_cell.length_a   1.000
_cell.length_b   1.000
_cell.length_c   1.000
_cell.angle_alpha   90.00
_cell.angle_beta   90.00
_cell.angle_gamma   90.00
#
_symmetry.space_group_name_H-M   'P 1'
#
loop_
_entity.id
_entity.type
_entity.pdbx_description
1 polymer ?
#
loop_
_entity_poly.entity_id
_entity_poly.type
_entity_poly.pdbx_seq_one_letter_code
_entity_poly.pdbx_strand_id
1 'polypeptide(L)'
;MKSTYGRRHLGLQGLKSLPQLVRKLFQRLITAIPSQPKDMWKLLAFLPCLLLVAEVKGNCSELSACENIISDAGVHSANHGMVSMINKHEAMDHMCTELSNLTSCITNRLHTCDDDTVKNDVKMTKDIAGYMCSAEGRPVVLRLASSECAQNQSLNVQIQVMMHGCIETFTLDLQMEVLNAAFSRRKFEMSDACPFIDQLRTCLIQGATDTCDADMGTFVANVWDIAAGDQFAIFGCTQNVVQSRRYVKRALPMLSERLAAISKLKLKK
;
A
#
# COMPACT_ATOMS: atom_id res chain seq x y z
N MET A 1 -10.70 -8.39 54.99
CA MET A 1 -10.81 -8.52 53.52
C MET A 1 -9.84 -7.55 52.87
N LYS A 2 -8.70 -8.03 52.38
CA LYS A 2 -7.73 -7.25 51.60
C LYS A 2 -7.62 -7.93 50.23
N SER A 3 -8.05 -7.24 49.18
CA SER A 3 -7.98 -7.72 47.80
C SER A 3 -6.62 -7.37 47.21
N THR A 4 -5.81 -8.39 46.94
CA THR A 4 -4.51 -8.29 46.25
C THR A 4 -4.74 -8.45 44.75
N TYR A 5 -4.85 -7.32 44.04
CA TYR A 5 -4.78 -7.31 42.58
C TYR A 5 -3.32 -7.49 42.13
N GLY A 6 -2.98 -8.69 41.67
CA GLY A 6 -1.70 -9.01 41.06
C GLY A 6 -1.57 -8.33 39.69
N ARG A 7 -0.72 -7.30 39.63
CA ARG A 7 -0.29 -6.63 38.39
C ARG A 7 0.59 -7.61 37.59
N ARG A 8 0.02 -8.32 36.61
CA ARG A 8 0.80 -9.16 35.68
C ARG A 8 1.62 -8.24 34.78
N HIS A 9 2.93 -8.22 34.98
CA HIS A 9 3.88 -7.74 33.98
C HIS A 9 3.76 -8.65 32.75
N LEU A 10 3.12 -8.15 31.69
CA LEU A 10 3.25 -8.70 30.34
C LEU A 10 4.69 -8.46 29.90
N GLY A 11 5.56 -9.45 30.16
CA GLY A 11 6.95 -9.40 29.77
C GLY A 11 7.09 -9.39 28.25
N LEU A 12 7.86 -8.43 27.73
CA LEU A 12 8.36 -8.31 26.35
C LEU A 12 9.16 -9.54 25.83
N GLN A 13 9.14 -10.65 26.55
CA GLN A 13 9.83 -11.89 26.18
C GLN A 13 9.16 -12.60 25.00
N GLY A 14 7.85 -12.41 24.78
CA GLY A 14 7.12 -12.98 23.62
C GLY A 14 7.53 -12.39 22.26
N LEU A 15 8.17 -11.22 22.23
CA LEU A 15 8.66 -10.59 20.98
C LEU A 15 10.00 -11.18 20.50
N LYS A 16 10.68 -12.00 21.32
CA LYS A 16 11.97 -12.62 20.93
C LYS A 16 11.83 -13.80 19.96
N SER A 17 10.65 -14.42 19.88
CA SER A 17 10.37 -15.55 18.98
C SER A 17 9.84 -15.14 17.61
N LEU A 18 9.57 -13.85 17.38
CA LEU A 18 9.20 -13.37 16.06
C LEU A 18 10.42 -13.38 15.13
N PRO A 19 10.26 -13.77 13.86
CA PRO A 19 11.33 -13.64 12.86
C PRO A 19 11.89 -12.20 12.88
N GLN A 20 13.21 -12.05 12.79
CA GLN A 20 13.89 -10.73 12.84
C GLN A 20 13.26 -9.69 11.90
N LEU A 21 12.74 -10.15 10.75
CA LEU A 21 12.03 -9.32 9.77
C LEU A 21 10.73 -8.73 10.34
N VAL A 22 9.90 -9.55 11.01
CA VAL A 22 8.64 -9.13 11.64
C VAL A 22 8.94 -8.18 12.79
N ARG A 23 10.01 -8.41 13.54
CA ARG A 23 10.44 -7.52 14.62
C ARG A 23 10.88 -6.15 14.12
N LYS A 24 11.67 -6.10 13.04
CA LYS A 24 12.08 -4.84 12.39
C LYS A 24 10.89 -4.09 11.77
N LEU A 25 9.95 -4.82 11.16
CA LEU A 25 8.68 -4.26 10.66
C LEU A 25 7.86 -3.64 11.80
N PHE A 26 7.65 -4.38 12.90
CA PHE A 26 6.87 -3.92 14.06
C PHE A 26 7.49 -2.70 14.73
N GLN A 27 8.82 -2.67 14.84
CA GLN A 27 9.55 -1.58 15.47
C GLN A 27 9.58 -0.31 14.60
N ARG A 28 9.52 -0.45 13.27
CA ARG A 28 9.41 0.66 12.32
C ARG A 28 7.98 1.20 12.20
N LEU A 29 6.98 0.30 12.23
CA LEU A 29 5.56 0.62 12.30
C LEU A 29 5.19 1.51 13.51
N ILE A 30 5.79 1.25 14.67
CA ILE A 30 5.51 2.01 15.90
C ILE A 30 6.17 3.40 15.89
N THR A 31 7.29 3.58 15.19
CA THR A 31 8.06 4.84 15.19
C THR A 31 7.69 5.81 14.06
N ALA A 32 6.87 5.39 13.10
CA ALA A 32 6.65 6.14 11.85
C ALA A 32 5.35 6.95 11.80
N ILE A 33 4.61 7.09 12.91
CA ILE A 33 3.42 7.96 12.97
C ILE A 33 3.89 9.43 13.04
N PRO A 34 3.70 10.26 11.98
CA PRO A 34 4.16 11.65 11.97
C PRO A 34 3.23 12.53 12.82
N SER A 35 3.79 13.48 13.57
CA SER A 35 3.04 14.39 14.46
C SER A 35 2.60 15.71 13.80
N GLN A 36 2.77 15.89 12.48
CA GLN A 36 2.56 17.17 11.78
C GLN A 36 1.77 17.01 10.46
N PRO A 37 0.69 17.79 10.22
CA PRO A 37 -0.23 17.64 9.08
C PRO A 37 0.20 18.30 7.75
N LYS A 38 1.44 18.78 7.58
CA LYS A 38 1.85 19.58 6.41
C LYS A 38 2.47 18.79 5.24
N ASP A 39 2.67 17.48 5.40
CA ASP A 39 3.26 16.59 4.38
C ASP A 39 2.27 15.50 3.88
N MET A 40 0.97 15.71 4.14
CA MET A 40 -0.07 14.67 4.06
C MET A 40 -0.37 14.17 2.63
N TRP A 41 0.01 14.91 1.60
CA TRP A 41 -0.17 14.50 0.20
C TRP A 41 0.83 13.42 -0.24
N LYS A 42 1.91 13.22 0.51
CA LYS A 42 2.82 12.09 0.32
C LYS A 42 2.09 10.77 0.59
N LEU A 43 1.02 10.72 1.40
CA LEU A 43 0.33 9.48 1.80
C LEU A 43 -0.15 8.56 0.66
N LEU A 44 -0.46 9.09 -0.54
CA LEU A 44 -0.93 8.26 -1.66
C LEU A 44 0.18 7.81 -2.62
N ALA A 45 1.20 8.66 -2.84
CA ALA A 45 2.40 8.29 -3.60
C ALA A 45 3.44 7.56 -2.74
N PHE A 46 3.32 7.65 -1.41
CA PHE A 46 4.23 7.14 -0.39
C PHE A 46 3.50 6.30 0.68
N LEU A 47 2.38 5.66 0.32
CA LEU A 47 1.78 4.59 1.10
C LEU A 47 2.82 3.50 1.51
N PRO A 48 3.89 3.25 0.73
CA PRO A 48 5.04 2.43 1.16
C PRO A 48 6.04 3.15 2.09
N CYS A 49 6.12 4.48 2.05
CA CYS A 49 7.16 5.27 2.71
C CYS A 49 6.79 5.71 4.13
N LEU A 50 5.50 5.72 4.50
CA LEU A 50 5.09 5.94 5.90
C LEU A 50 5.49 4.83 6.87
N LEU A 51 6.07 3.74 6.37
CA LEU A 51 6.72 2.74 7.21
C LEU A 51 8.25 2.90 7.25
N LEU A 52 8.85 3.79 6.44
CA LEU A 52 10.29 3.70 6.12
C LEU A 52 11.07 4.99 5.84
N VAL A 53 10.53 6.22 5.96
CA VAL A 53 11.40 7.43 5.85
C VAL A 53 12.14 7.69 7.17
N ALA A 54 13.15 6.87 7.44
CA ALA A 54 14.33 7.27 8.21
C ALA A 54 15.45 7.56 7.20
N GLU A 55 15.78 8.83 7.01
CA GLU A 55 17.00 9.35 6.40
C GLU A 55 17.72 8.43 5.39
N VAL A 56 17.21 8.31 4.16
CA VAL A 56 18.00 7.78 3.03
C VAL A 56 18.95 8.88 2.54
N LYS A 57 19.87 9.32 3.40
CA LYS A 57 21.02 10.15 3.00
C LYS A 57 22.21 9.22 2.84
N GLY A 58 22.50 8.82 1.60
CA GLY A 58 23.76 8.15 1.30
C GLY A 58 23.86 7.62 -0.12
N ASN A 59 23.07 6.61 -0.47
CA ASN A 59 23.43 5.73 -1.58
C ASN A 59 22.46 5.72 -2.78
N CYS A 60 21.31 6.41 -2.70
CA CYS A 60 20.32 6.42 -3.79
C CYS A 60 20.02 7.83 -4.32
N SER A 61 20.89 8.80 -4.03
CA SER A 61 20.71 10.21 -4.41
C SER A 61 20.59 10.41 -5.92
N GLU A 62 21.34 9.65 -6.72
CA GLU A 62 21.28 9.72 -8.17
C GLU A 62 19.94 9.25 -8.73
N LEU A 63 19.36 8.20 -8.14
CA LEU A 63 18.06 7.65 -8.54
C LEU A 63 16.92 8.56 -8.07
N SER A 64 16.97 9.05 -6.83
CA SER A 64 16.01 10.02 -6.31
C SER A 64 16.04 11.34 -7.08
N ALA A 65 17.18 11.74 -7.63
CA ALA A 65 17.27 12.94 -8.48
C ALA A 65 16.43 12.85 -9.76
N CYS A 66 16.01 11.65 -10.20
CA CYS A 66 15.08 11.51 -11.32
C CYS A 66 13.69 12.06 -11.00
N GLU A 67 13.28 12.11 -9.73
CA GLU A 67 11.99 12.67 -9.31
C GLU A 67 11.92 14.19 -9.53
N ASN A 68 13.07 14.88 -9.58
CA ASN A 68 13.13 16.30 -9.87
C ASN A 68 12.53 16.65 -11.23
N ILE A 69 12.58 15.73 -12.21
CA ILE A 69 11.98 15.92 -13.55
C ILE A 69 10.46 16.15 -13.43
N ILE A 70 9.79 15.43 -12.52
CA ILE A 70 8.35 15.59 -12.25
C ILE A 70 8.10 16.83 -11.38
N SER A 71 8.95 17.08 -10.39
CA SER A 71 8.84 18.26 -9.52
C SER A 71 8.93 19.55 -10.32
N ASP A 72 9.87 19.63 -11.26
CA ASP A 72 10.10 20.78 -12.14
C ASP A 72 8.96 20.96 -13.16
N ALA A 73 8.24 19.88 -13.49
CA ALA A 73 7.01 19.93 -14.28
C ALA A 73 5.82 20.57 -13.56
N GLY A 74 6.01 21.12 -12.36
CA GLY A 74 4.96 21.77 -11.58
C GLY A 74 4.00 20.79 -10.90
N VAL A 75 4.36 19.50 -10.89
CA VAL A 75 3.54 18.42 -10.30
C VAL A 75 3.70 18.40 -8.78
N HIS A 76 4.64 19.13 -8.18
CA HIS A 76 4.79 19.21 -6.72
C HIS A 76 4.67 20.66 -6.23
N SER A 77 3.49 21.25 -6.38
CA SER A 77 3.18 22.48 -5.63
C SER A 77 2.99 22.11 -4.16
N ALA A 78 3.91 22.56 -3.30
CA ALA A 78 3.94 22.24 -1.86
C ALA A 78 2.66 22.60 -1.08
N ASN A 79 1.72 23.32 -1.71
CA ASN A 79 0.52 23.86 -1.07
C ASN A 79 -0.81 23.29 -1.59
N HIS A 80 -0.81 22.40 -2.59
CA HIS A 80 -2.08 21.92 -3.17
C HIS A 80 -2.07 20.40 -3.41
N GLY A 81 -3.15 19.71 -2.99
CA GLY A 81 -3.26 18.25 -3.04
C GLY A 81 -3.27 17.68 -4.47
N MET A 82 -3.14 16.36 -4.62
CA MET A 82 -3.05 15.67 -5.93
C MET A 82 -4.11 16.13 -6.95
N VAL A 83 -5.33 16.39 -6.51
CA VAL A 83 -6.44 16.79 -7.39
C VAL A 83 -6.30 18.23 -7.92
N SER A 84 -5.61 19.10 -7.20
CA SER A 84 -5.33 20.47 -7.66
C SER A 84 -4.31 20.54 -8.81
N MET A 85 -3.41 19.56 -8.89
CA MET A 85 -2.39 19.44 -9.94
C MET A 85 -3.04 19.12 -11.28
N ILE A 86 -4.11 18.33 -11.21
CA ILE A 86 -4.90 17.88 -12.34
C ILE A 86 -5.66 19.06 -12.99
N ASN A 87 -5.88 20.16 -12.25
CA ASN A 87 -6.69 21.30 -12.69
C ASN A 87 -6.04 22.16 -13.81
N LYS A 88 -4.88 21.74 -14.35
CA LYS A 88 -4.21 22.41 -15.46
C LYS A 88 -3.86 21.40 -16.55
N HIS A 89 -4.59 21.46 -17.67
CA HIS A 89 -4.28 20.69 -18.87
C HIS A 89 -2.79 20.86 -19.27
N GLU A 90 -2.26 22.08 -19.14
CA GLU A 90 -0.85 22.39 -19.41
C GLU A 90 0.13 21.59 -18.52
N ALA A 91 -0.20 21.39 -17.23
CA ALA A 91 0.65 20.62 -16.33
C ALA A 91 0.66 19.13 -16.71
N MET A 92 -0.50 18.59 -17.11
CA MET A 92 -0.59 17.24 -17.64
C MET A 92 0.22 17.08 -18.92
N ASP A 93 0.06 17.99 -19.87
CA ASP A 93 0.75 17.96 -21.16
C ASP A 93 2.27 18.04 -20.98
N HIS A 94 2.72 18.90 -20.07
CA HIS A 94 4.13 19.03 -19.71
C HIS A 94 4.67 17.74 -19.06
N MET A 95 3.97 17.20 -18.06
CA MET A 95 4.35 15.92 -17.42
C MET A 95 4.44 14.78 -18.44
N CYS A 96 3.49 14.69 -19.37
CA CYS A 96 3.50 13.65 -20.39
C CYS A 96 4.57 13.82 -21.45
N THR A 97 5.02 15.05 -21.70
CA THR A 97 6.18 15.31 -22.55
C THR A 97 7.47 14.84 -21.87
N GLU A 98 7.60 15.11 -20.56
CA GLU A 98 8.77 14.73 -19.75
C GLU A 98 8.82 13.24 -19.34
N LEU A 99 7.73 12.49 -19.52
CA LEU A 99 7.65 11.07 -19.15
C LEU A 99 8.76 10.21 -19.78
N SER A 100 9.16 10.53 -21.02
CA SER A 100 10.25 9.84 -21.72
C SER A 100 11.62 10.08 -21.06
N ASN A 101 11.87 11.32 -20.60
CA ASN A 101 13.07 11.70 -19.88
C ASN A 101 13.11 11.05 -18.49
N LEU A 102 11.99 11.07 -17.77
CA LEU A 102 11.83 10.38 -16.49
C LEU A 102 12.11 8.88 -16.61
N THR A 103 11.47 8.21 -17.58
CA THR A 103 11.61 6.78 -17.82
C THR A 103 13.07 6.42 -18.12
N SER A 104 13.72 7.21 -18.96
CA SER A 104 15.13 7.04 -19.30
C SER A 104 16.04 7.25 -18.08
N CYS A 105 15.79 8.29 -17.28
CA CYS A 105 16.54 8.56 -16.07
C CYS A 105 16.46 7.38 -15.09
N ILE A 106 15.25 6.93 -14.77
CA ILE A 106 15.03 5.84 -13.81
C ILE A 106 15.65 4.54 -14.32
N THR A 107 15.43 4.19 -15.59
CA THR A 107 15.99 2.96 -16.17
C THR A 107 17.51 2.95 -16.12
N ASN A 108 18.14 4.08 -16.45
CA ASN A 108 19.60 4.20 -16.47
C ASN A 108 20.21 4.25 -15.06
N ARG A 109 19.48 4.72 -14.05
CA ARG A 109 20.00 4.89 -12.69
C ARG A 109 19.49 3.85 -11.70
N LEU A 110 18.62 2.94 -12.12
CA LEU A 110 18.05 1.92 -11.24
C LEU A 110 19.12 1.08 -10.55
N HIS A 111 20.22 0.82 -11.25
CA HIS A 111 21.34 0.00 -10.77
C HIS A 111 22.28 0.75 -9.81
N THR A 112 22.17 2.08 -9.67
CA THR A 112 23.06 2.87 -8.79
C THR A 112 22.58 2.91 -7.35
N CYS A 113 21.36 2.41 -7.09
CA CYS A 113 20.79 2.26 -5.77
C CYS A 113 20.77 0.78 -5.39
N ASP A 114 21.05 0.44 -4.14
CA ASP A 114 20.89 -0.93 -3.62
C ASP A 114 19.60 -1.11 -2.79
N ASP A 115 18.93 -0.01 -2.44
CA ASP A 115 17.70 -0.04 -1.66
C ASP A 115 16.49 -0.36 -2.57
N ASP A 116 16.00 -1.59 -2.47
CA ASP A 116 14.83 -2.04 -3.23
C ASP A 116 13.56 -1.22 -2.90
N THR A 117 13.46 -0.64 -1.70
CA THR A 117 12.34 0.23 -1.32
C THR A 117 12.34 1.46 -2.23
N VAL A 118 13.50 2.14 -2.34
CA VAL A 118 13.64 3.33 -3.17
C VAL A 118 13.44 2.99 -4.64
N LYS A 119 13.98 1.86 -5.12
CA LYS A 119 13.75 1.39 -6.49
C LYS A 119 12.28 1.17 -6.80
N ASN A 120 11.56 0.53 -5.89
CA ASN A 120 10.14 0.24 -6.08
C ASN A 120 9.32 1.53 -6.04
N ASP A 121 9.66 2.48 -5.16
CA ASP A 121 8.99 3.77 -5.08
C ASP A 121 9.16 4.59 -6.38
N VAL A 122 10.38 4.70 -6.92
CA VAL A 122 10.60 5.44 -8.18
C VAL A 122 9.95 4.72 -9.39
N LYS A 123 9.97 3.38 -9.42
CA LYS A 123 9.28 2.61 -10.45
C LYS A 123 7.77 2.84 -10.40
N MET A 124 7.20 2.76 -9.21
CA MET A 124 5.77 3.02 -8.98
C MET A 124 5.39 4.42 -9.44
N THR A 125 6.18 5.44 -9.08
CA THR A 125 5.98 6.82 -9.56
C THR A 125 5.99 6.90 -11.09
N LYS A 126 6.97 6.26 -11.74
CA LYS A 126 7.07 6.19 -13.20
C LYS A 126 5.88 5.45 -13.84
N ASP A 127 5.41 4.37 -13.24
CA ASP A 127 4.28 3.58 -13.75
C ASP A 127 2.95 4.33 -13.57
N ILE A 128 2.76 5.04 -12.45
CA ILE A 128 1.60 5.92 -12.22
C ILE A 128 1.61 7.07 -13.23
N ALA A 129 2.75 7.74 -13.43
CA ALA A 129 2.87 8.79 -14.44
C ALA A 129 2.60 8.24 -15.86
N GLY A 130 3.08 7.03 -16.15
CA GLY A 130 2.80 6.30 -17.39
C GLY A 130 1.31 6.07 -17.61
N TYR A 131 0.59 5.62 -16.58
CA TYR A 131 -0.86 5.49 -16.62
C TYR A 131 -1.55 6.84 -16.85
N MET A 132 -1.20 7.88 -16.09
CA MET A 132 -1.81 9.21 -16.22
C MET A 132 -1.64 9.81 -17.62
N CYS A 133 -0.56 9.45 -18.33
CA CYS A 133 -0.28 9.89 -19.69
C CYS A 133 -0.77 8.93 -20.79
N SER A 134 -1.28 7.76 -20.42
CA SER A 134 -1.82 6.77 -21.37
C SER A 134 -3.16 7.22 -21.95
N ALA A 135 -3.57 6.57 -23.06
CA ALA A 135 -4.88 6.80 -23.66
C ALA A 135 -6.05 6.46 -22.71
N GLU A 136 -5.83 5.55 -21.76
CA GLU A 136 -6.82 5.15 -20.76
C GLU A 136 -6.85 6.11 -19.56
N GLY A 137 -5.69 6.43 -18.99
CA GLY A 137 -5.62 7.22 -17.76
C GLY A 137 -5.80 8.73 -17.99
N ARG A 138 -5.30 9.28 -19.11
CA ARG A 138 -5.38 10.73 -19.36
C ARG A 138 -6.81 11.27 -19.35
N PRO A 139 -7.80 10.64 -20.02
CA PRO A 139 -9.19 11.09 -19.94
C PRO A 139 -9.76 11.03 -18.53
N VAL A 140 -9.42 10.02 -17.72
CA VAL A 140 -9.86 9.91 -16.32
C VAL A 140 -9.32 11.08 -15.51
N VAL A 141 -8.03 11.36 -15.66
CA VAL A 141 -7.39 12.46 -14.94
C VAL A 141 -7.97 13.80 -15.39
N LEU A 142 -8.18 14.04 -16.68
CA LEU A 142 -8.78 15.29 -17.15
C LEU A 142 -10.22 15.49 -16.65
N ARG A 143 -11.02 14.42 -16.47
CA ARG A 143 -12.34 14.53 -15.83
C ARG A 143 -12.23 14.89 -14.36
N LEU A 144 -11.27 14.28 -13.65
CA LEU A 144 -10.98 14.67 -12.27
C LEU A 144 -10.60 16.14 -12.15
N ALA A 145 -9.86 16.71 -13.10
CA ALA A 145 -9.53 18.14 -13.15
C ALA A 145 -10.75 19.02 -13.00
N SER A 146 -11.81 18.64 -13.73
CA SER A 146 -13.06 19.35 -13.81
C SER A 146 -14.05 18.96 -12.70
N SER A 147 -13.72 17.96 -11.87
CA SER A 147 -14.61 17.49 -10.80
C SER A 147 -14.71 18.49 -9.65
N GLU A 148 -15.79 18.40 -8.88
CA GLU A 148 -15.95 19.18 -7.64
C GLU A 148 -14.81 18.89 -6.65
N CYS A 149 -14.34 17.64 -6.62
CA CYS A 149 -13.22 17.20 -5.79
C CYS A 149 -11.94 18.01 -6.06
N ALA A 150 -11.67 18.41 -7.31
CA ALA A 150 -10.49 19.22 -7.64
C ALA A 150 -10.60 20.67 -7.20
N GLN A 151 -11.81 21.22 -7.28
CA GLN A 151 -12.07 22.64 -7.09
C GLN A 151 -12.39 22.97 -5.62
N ASN A 152 -12.92 21.99 -4.88
CA ASN A 152 -13.33 22.15 -3.50
C ASN A 152 -12.20 21.72 -2.55
N GLN A 153 -11.53 22.69 -1.92
CA GLN A 153 -10.46 22.42 -0.96
C GLN A 153 -10.96 21.60 0.25
N SER A 154 -12.22 21.74 0.66
CA SER A 154 -12.80 20.96 1.76
C SER A 154 -12.87 19.48 1.38
N LEU A 155 -13.35 19.15 0.18
CA LEU A 155 -13.38 17.77 -0.31
C LEU A 155 -11.96 17.19 -0.45
N ASN A 156 -10.99 17.98 -0.90
CA ASN A 156 -9.58 17.58 -0.92
C ASN A 156 -9.02 17.23 0.47
N VAL A 157 -9.41 17.96 1.51
CA VAL A 157 -9.01 17.63 2.89
C VAL A 157 -9.75 16.37 3.36
N GLN A 158 -11.05 16.25 3.07
CA GLN A 158 -11.85 15.09 3.45
C GLN A 158 -11.33 13.80 2.82
N ILE A 159 -10.97 13.80 1.54
CA ILE A 159 -10.43 12.61 0.87
C ILE A 159 -9.08 12.21 1.49
N GLN A 160 -8.23 13.16 1.86
CA GLN A 160 -6.97 12.87 2.55
C GLN A 160 -7.21 12.28 3.95
N VAL A 161 -8.15 12.84 4.71
CA VAL A 161 -8.54 12.31 6.03
C VAL A 161 -9.11 10.89 5.90
N MET A 162 -9.97 10.65 4.91
CA MET A 162 -10.54 9.35 4.61
C MET A 162 -9.45 8.33 4.27
N MET A 163 -8.53 8.67 3.37
CA MET A 163 -7.42 7.80 2.98
C MET A 163 -6.52 7.46 4.16
N HIS A 164 -6.22 8.46 5.00
CA HIS A 164 -5.48 8.25 6.24
C HIS A 164 -6.21 7.29 7.18
N GLY A 165 -7.51 7.47 7.38
CA GLY A 165 -8.34 6.58 8.20
C GLY A 165 -8.36 5.13 7.69
N CYS A 166 -8.40 4.93 6.37
CA CYS A 166 -8.27 3.59 5.77
C CYS A 166 -6.93 2.94 6.10
N ILE A 167 -5.83 3.69 5.99
CA ILE A 167 -4.47 3.20 6.25
C ILE A 167 -4.27 2.89 7.74
N GLU A 168 -4.74 3.76 8.62
CA GLU A 168 -4.69 3.54 10.07
C GLU A 168 -5.46 2.29 10.46
N THR A 169 -6.68 2.12 9.94
CA THR A 169 -7.52 0.94 10.22
C THR A 169 -6.84 -0.34 9.74
N PHE A 170 -6.34 -0.35 8.50
CA PHE A 170 -5.55 -1.47 7.96
C PHE A 170 -4.36 -1.82 8.87
N THR A 171 -3.62 -0.81 9.31
CA THR A 171 -2.43 -0.98 10.13
C THR A 171 -2.77 -1.59 11.49
N LEU A 172 -3.82 -1.07 12.14
CA LEU A 172 -4.30 -1.55 13.43
C LEU A 172 -4.81 -3.00 13.33
N ASP A 173 -5.62 -3.29 12.32
CA ASP A 173 -6.20 -4.61 12.11
C ASP A 173 -5.12 -5.67 11.83
N LEU A 174 -4.12 -5.34 11.00
CA LEU A 174 -2.98 -6.20 10.73
C LEU A 174 -2.14 -6.44 11.99
N GLN A 175 -1.87 -5.40 12.79
CA GLN A 175 -1.14 -5.52 14.05
C GLN A 175 -1.89 -6.42 15.04
N MET A 176 -3.21 -6.26 15.14
CA MET A 176 -4.04 -7.09 16.00
C MET A 176 -4.03 -8.56 15.56
N GLU A 177 -4.06 -8.84 14.25
CA GLU A 177 -3.96 -10.21 13.75
C GLU A 177 -2.59 -10.85 14.05
N VAL A 178 -1.50 -10.10 13.89
CA VAL A 178 -0.16 -10.57 14.26
C VAL A 178 -0.08 -10.91 15.76
N LEU A 179 -0.66 -10.07 16.61
CA LEU A 179 -0.74 -10.31 18.05
C LEU A 179 -1.61 -11.54 18.38
N ASN A 180 -2.77 -11.66 17.74
CA ASN A 180 -3.69 -12.79 17.92
C ASN A 180 -3.05 -14.12 17.50
N ALA A 181 -2.33 -14.13 16.38
CA ALA A 181 -1.55 -15.29 15.94
C ALA A 181 -0.51 -15.68 17.00
N ALA A 182 0.24 -14.70 17.52
CA ALA A 182 1.23 -14.92 18.57
C ALA A 182 0.61 -15.48 19.86
N PHE A 183 -0.50 -14.90 20.35
CA PHE A 183 -1.21 -15.38 21.55
C PHE A 183 -1.78 -16.80 21.36
N SER A 184 -2.24 -17.10 20.15
CA SER A 184 -2.76 -18.43 19.78
C SER A 184 -1.66 -19.44 19.46
N ARG A 185 -0.38 -19.06 19.59
CA ARG A 185 0.79 -19.87 19.19
C ARG A 185 0.74 -20.32 17.71
N ARG A 186 0.01 -19.58 16.89
CA ARG A 186 -0.07 -19.75 15.44
C ARG A 186 1.05 -18.92 14.80
N LYS A 187 1.74 -19.48 13.80
CA LYS A 187 2.67 -18.70 12.99
C LYS A 187 1.87 -17.79 12.06
N PHE A 188 2.15 -16.49 12.09
CA PHE A 188 1.64 -15.56 11.08
C PHE A 188 2.36 -15.80 9.75
N GLU A 189 1.59 -16.11 8.70
CA GLU A 189 2.09 -16.19 7.34
C GLU A 189 1.85 -14.85 6.64
N MET A 190 2.74 -14.44 5.74
CA MET A 190 2.59 -13.14 5.07
C MET A 190 1.27 -13.02 4.29
N SER A 191 0.80 -14.12 3.77
CA SER A 191 -0.48 -14.27 3.08
C SER A 191 -1.72 -14.22 3.99
N ASP A 192 -1.54 -14.22 5.31
CA ASP A 192 -2.58 -13.84 6.26
C ASP A 192 -2.87 -12.32 6.20
N ALA A 193 -1.97 -11.52 5.61
CA ALA A 193 -2.20 -10.09 5.38
C ALA A 193 -3.20 -9.81 4.23
N CYS A 194 -3.43 -10.76 3.33
CA CYS A 194 -4.21 -10.52 2.11
C CYS A 194 -5.64 -10.01 2.36
N PRO A 195 -6.42 -10.55 3.33
CA PRO A 195 -7.74 -10.02 3.65
C PRO A 195 -7.70 -8.55 4.06
N PHE A 196 -6.66 -8.12 4.79
CA PHE A 196 -6.50 -6.72 5.21
C PHE A 196 -6.11 -5.83 4.03
N ILE A 197 -5.27 -6.33 3.11
CA ILE A 197 -4.92 -5.63 1.87
C ILE A 197 -6.16 -5.44 0.97
N ASP A 198 -7.01 -6.47 0.86
CA ASP A 198 -8.28 -6.39 0.14
C ASP A 198 -9.25 -5.38 0.79
N GLN A 199 -9.29 -5.33 2.13
CA GLN A 199 -10.07 -4.35 2.88
C GLN A 199 -9.54 -2.92 2.66
N LEU A 200 -8.23 -2.72 2.68
CA LEU A 200 -7.60 -1.43 2.41
C LEU A 200 -7.94 -0.96 0.98
N ARG A 201 -7.81 -1.83 -0.03
CA ARG A 201 -8.23 -1.55 -1.41
C ARG A 201 -9.68 -1.07 -1.46
N THR A 202 -10.57 -1.83 -0.82
CA THR A 202 -12.01 -1.54 -0.82
C THR A 202 -12.30 -0.20 -0.12
N CYS A 203 -11.68 0.05 1.03
CA CYS A 203 -11.84 1.30 1.78
C CYS A 203 -11.41 2.51 0.95
N LEU A 204 -10.24 2.44 0.31
CA LEU A 204 -9.71 3.54 -0.50
C LEU A 204 -10.59 3.83 -1.71
N ILE A 205 -10.99 2.80 -2.48
CA ILE A 205 -11.81 2.97 -3.69
C ILE A 205 -13.21 3.46 -3.32
N GLN A 206 -13.87 2.81 -2.35
CA GLN A 206 -15.23 3.18 -1.96
C GLN A 206 -15.26 4.54 -1.29
N GLY A 207 -14.34 4.80 -0.35
CA GLY A 207 -14.26 6.10 0.32
C GLY A 207 -13.96 7.24 -0.65
N ALA A 208 -13.11 7.00 -1.66
CA ALA A 208 -12.86 7.99 -2.72
C ALA A 208 -14.10 8.25 -3.58
N THR A 209 -14.87 7.18 -3.86
CA THR A 209 -16.16 7.28 -4.56
C THR A 209 -17.18 8.09 -3.77
N ASP A 210 -17.30 7.80 -2.47
CA ASP A 210 -18.30 8.41 -1.59
C ASP A 210 -17.95 9.85 -1.24
N THR A 211 -16.66 10.17 -1.12
CA THR A 211 -16.19 11.52 -0.76
C THR A 211 -16.22 12.47 -1.95
N CYS A 212 -15.93 11.96 -3.15
CA CYS A 212 -15.83 12.76 -4.35
C CYS A 212 -16.84 12.29 -5.40
N ASP A 213 -16.49 11.29 -6.20
CA ASP A 213 -17.37 10.70 -7.21
C ASP A 213 -16.78 9.39 -7.77
N ALA A 214 -17.53 8.76 -8.68
CA ALA A 214 -17.11 7.51 -9.34
C ALA A 214 -15.83 7.65 -10.19
N ASP A 215 -15.54 8.83 -10.74
CA ASP A 215 -14.29 9.05 -11.49
C ASP A 215 -13.09 9.00 -10.53
N MET A 216 -13.24 9.55 -9.31
CA MET A 216 -12.19 9.48 -8.28
C MET A 216 -11.99 8.05 -7.78
N GLY A 217 -13.08 7.31 -7.56
CA GLY A 217 -13.02 5.88 -7.26
C GLY A 217 -12.28 5.08 -8.34
N THR A 218 -12.58 5.35 -9.61
CA THR A 218 -11.93 4.70 -10.76
C THR A 218 -10.43 5.01 -10.80
N PHE A 219 -10.06 6.28 -10.60
CA PHE A 219 -8.66 6.68 -10.56
C PHE A 219 -7.90 5.98 -9.42
N VAL A 220 -8.46 5.98 -8.21
CA VAL A 220 -7.86 5.31 -7.05
C VAL A 220 -7.73 3.80 -7.29
N ALA A 221 -8.71 3.16 -7.93
CA ALA A 221 -8.64 1.75 -8.29
C ALA A 221 -7.46 1.44 -9.24
N ASN A 222 -7.30 2.25 -10.30
CA ASN A 222 -6.23 2.05 -11.27
C ASN A 222 -4.84 2.33 -10.68
N VAL A 223 -4.71 3.39 -9.87
CA VAL A 223 -3.46 3.67 -9.15
C VAL A 223 -3.15 2.58 -8.13
N TRP A 224 -4.17 2.07 -7.43
CA TRP A 224 -4.00 0.94 -6.53
C TRP A 224 -3.46 -0.29 -7.26
N ASP A 225 -4.04 -0.65 -8.41
CA ASP A 225 -3.62 -1.86 -9.14
C ASP A 225 -2.16 -1.75 -9.65
N ILE A 226 -1.68 -0.53 -9.94
CA ILE A 226 -0.26 -0.26 -10.24
C ILE A 226 0.61 -0.38 -8.99
N ALA A 227 0.25 0.31 -7.91
CA ALA A 227 1.05 0.37 -6.68
C ALA A 227 1.10 -0.97 -5.92
N ALA A 228 -0.03 -1.69 -5.90
CA ALA A 228 -0.21 -2.91 -5.13
C ALA A 228 0.59 -4.08 -5.68
N GLY A 229 0.87 -4.10 -6.99
CA GLY A 229 1.55 -5.21 -7.67
C GLY A 229 2.88 -5.57 -7.00
N ASP A 230 3.81 -4.61 -6.97
CA ASP A 230 5.16 -4.83 -6.43
C ASP A 230 5.18 -4.74 -4.89
N GLN A 231 4.43 -3.80 -4.31
CA GLN A 231 4.43 -3.55 -2.86
C GLN A 231 3.85 -4.72 -2.07
N PHE A 232 2.79 -5.36 -2.58
CA PHE A 232 2.15 -6.48 -1.91
C PHE A 232 2.57 -7.85 -2.47
N ALA A 233 3.48 -7.90 -3.45
CA ALA A 233 4.05 -9.15 -3.95
C ALA A 233 4.66 -10.00 -2.83
N ILE A 234 5.33 -9.36 -1.86
CA ILE A 234 5.95 -10.04 -0.70
C ILE A 234 4.93 -10.79 0.17
N PHE A 235 3.67 -10.34 0.18
CA PHE A 235 2.61 -11.01 0.92
C PHE A 235 2.01 -12.19 0.16
N GLY A 236 2.37 -12.39 -1.10
CA GLY A 236 1.78 -13.42 -1.95
C GLY A 236 0.28 -13.19 -2.15
N CYS A 237 -0.15 -11.93 -2.19
CA CYS A 237 -1.56 -11.57 -2.35
C CYS A 237 -1.98 -11.39 -3.82
N THR A 238 -1.13 -11.80 -4.75
CA THR A 238 -1.47 -11.78 -6.19
C THR A 238 -2.65 -12.71 -6.46
N GLN A 239 -3.49 -12.36 -7.45
CA GLN A 239 -4.70 -13.12 -7.77
C GLN A 239 -4.44 -14.62 -7.98
N ASN A 240 -3.30 -15.01 -8.57
CA ASN A 240 -2.94 -16.41 -8.77
C ASN A 240 -2.72 -17.17 -7.46
N VAL A 241 -2.13 -16.54 -6.44
CA VAL A 241 -1.89 -17.17 -5.13
C VAL A 241 -3.18 -17.23 -4.31
N VAL A 242 -4.01 -16.19 -4.38
CA VAL A 242 -5.34 -16.17 -3.75
C VAL A 242 -6.26 -17.22 -4.37
N GLN A 243 -6.29 -17.33 -5.69
CA GLN A 243 -7.04 -18.38 -6.39
C GLN A 243 -6.51 -19.77 -6.03
N SER A 244 -5.20 -19.99 -6.09
CA SER A 244 -4.57 -21.27 -5.72
C SER A 244 -4.89 -21.67 -4.28
N ARG A 245 -4.88 -20.72 -3.33
CA ARG A 245 -5.29 -20.95 -1.94
C ARG A 245 -6.76 -21.30 -1.80
N ARG A 246 -7.65 -20.61 -2.51
CA ARG A 246 -9.08 -20.94 -2.53
C ARG A 246 -9.30 -22.35 -3.07
N TYR A 247 -8.59 -22.74 -4.13
CA TYR A 247 -8.61 -24.11 -4.65
C TYR A 247 -8.12 -25.12 -3.62
N VAL A 248 -6.96 -24.90 -3.00
CA VAL A 248 -6.41 -25.81 -1.98
C VAL A 248 -7.33 -25.92 -0.77
N LYS A 249 -7.87 -24.81 -0.25
CA LYS A 249 -8.79 -24.80 0.89
C LYS A 249 -10.09 -25.55 0.60
N ARG A 250 -10.58 -25.52 -0.64
CA ARG A 250 -11.75 -26.31 -1.08
C ARG A 250 -11.41 -27.78 -1.33
N ALA A 251 -10.23 -28.07 -1.87
CA ALA A 251 -9.81 -29.43 -2.22
C ALA A 251 -9.36 -30.25 -1.00
N LEU A 252 -8.76 -29.63 0.02
CA LEU A 252 -8.23 -30.34 1.19
C LEU A 252 -9.29 -31.17 1.95
N PRO A 253 -10.48 -30.63 2.26
CA PRO A 253 -11.55 -31.39 2.90
C PRO A 253 -12.04 -32.56 2.03
N MET A 254 -12.13 -32.36 0.72
CA MET A 254 -12.56 -33.41 -0.20
C MET A 254 -11.56 -34.57 -0.27
N LEU A 255 -10.27 -34.26 -0.21
CA LEU A 255 -9.20 -35.26 -0.16
C LEU A 255 -9.17 -35.99 1.19
N SER A 256 -9.37 -35.28 2.31
CA SER A 256 -9.37 -35.90 3.64
C SER A 256 -10.55 -36.86 3.81
N GLU A 257 -11.74 -36.50 3.33
CA GLU A 257 -12.93 -37.36 3.32
C GLU A 257 -12.71 -38.63 2.49
N ARG A 258 -12.11 -38.50 1.29
CA ARG A 258 -11.80 -39.66 0.43
C ARG A 258 -10.78 -40.60 1.08
N LEU A 259 -9.74 -40.05 1.71
CA LEU A 259 -8.75 -40.86 2.42
C LEU A 259 -9.35 -41.58 3.63
N ALA A 260 -10.25 -40.92 4.37
CA ALA A 260 -10.98 -41.54 5.46
C ALA A 260 -11.92 -42.67 4.98
N ALA A 261 -12.55 -42.52 3.83
CA ALA A 261 -13.38 -43.57 3.22
C ALA A 261 -12.54 -44.79 2.81
N ILE A 262 -11.36 -44.57 2.21
CA ILE A 262 -10.45 -45.65 1.81
C ILE A 262 -9.93 -46.42 3.02
N SER A 263 -9.60 -45.75 4.13
CA SER A 263 -9.10 -46.44 5.33
C SER A 263 -10.15 -47.37 5.95
N LYS A 264 -11.43 -46.95 5.96
CA LYS A 264 -12.56 -47.78 6.42
C LYS A 264 -12.78 -49.04 5.58
N LEU A 265 -12.48 -48.98 4.27
CA LEU A 265 -12.58 -50.14 3.39
C LEU A 265 -11.45 -51.15 3.60
N LYS A 266 -10.25 -50.68 3.96
CA LYS A 266 -9.11 -51.58 4.26
C LYS A 266 -9.26 -52.33 5.59
N LEU A 267 -10.00 -51.79 6.56
CA LEU A 267 -10.22 -52.42 7.87
C LEU A 267 -11.34 -53.49 7.86
N LYS A 268 -12.08 -53.62 6.75
CA LYS A 268 -13.13 -54.65 6.58
C LYS A 268 -12.65 -55.91 5.84
N LYS A 269 -11.38 -55.97 5.47
CA LYS A 269 -10.73 -57.15 4.91
C LYS A 269 -9.79 -57.74 5.94
#